data_AF-A0A0S8JLY6-F1
#
_entry.id   AF-A0A0S8JLY6-F1
#
_cell.length_a   1.000
_cell.length_b   1.000
_cell.length_c   1.000
_cell.angle_alpha   90.00
_cell.angle_beta   90.00
_cell.angle_gamma   90.00
#
_symmetry.space_group_name_H-M   'P 1'
#
loop_
_entity.id
_entity.type
_entity.pdbx_description
1 polymer ?
#
loop_
_entity_poly.entity_id
_entity_poly.type
_entity_poly.pdbx_seq_one_letter_code
_entity_poly.pdbx_strand_id
1 'polypeptide(L)'
;MVRKEIRFGIMCTGTVFPRWQADAITKLLSLERVSCGLLIVDDNPPVYGKRKLKHLCWYAYNRISEKLSVSFKKVDLTKELEAIPSMICQTDATE
;
A
#
# COMPACT_ATOMS: atom_id res chain seq x y z
N MET A 1 27.83 20.83 5.56
CA MET A 1 27.24 19.51 5.87
C MET A 1 26.19 19.18 4.83
N VAL A 2 26.45 18.23 3.92
CA VAL A 2 25.42 17.76 2.97
C VAL A 2 24.38 16.98 3.75
N ARG A 3 23.17 17.51 3.81
CA ARG A 3 22.04 16.94 4.54
C ARG A 3 21.43 15.80 3.70
N LYS A 4 21.66 14.53 4.08
CA LYS A 4 21.20 13.33 3.33
C LYS A 4 19.67 13.32 3.11
N GLU A 5 19.22 13.18 1.86
CA GLU A 5 17.82 12.97 1.50
C GLU A 5 17.38 11.52 1.79
N ILE A 6 16.14 11.32 2.23
CA ILE A 6 15.56 9.98 2.38
C ILE A 6 14.71 9.68 1.14
N ARG A 7 15.05 8.62 0.42
CA ARG A 7 14.25 8.11 -0.69
C ARG A 7 13.56 6.82 -0.28
N PHE A 8 12.26 6.71 -0.56
CA PHE A 8 11.48 5.51 -0.26
C PHE A 8 10.73 5.01 -1.49
N GLY A 9 10.34 3.73 -1.47
CA GLY A 9 9.50 3.11 -2.49
C GLY A 9 8.19 2.61 -1.90
N ILE A 10 7.16 2.49 -2.72
CA ILE A 10 5.86 1.94 -2.34
C ILE A 10 5.61 0.69 -3.17
N MET A 11 5.38 -0.45 -2.52
CA MET A 11 4.84 -1.63 -3.18
C MET A 11 3.32 -1.67 -2.96
N CYS A 12 2.55 -1.80 -4.03
CA CYS A 12 1.09 -1.74 -3.97
C CYS A 12 0.44 -2.52 -5.10
N THR A 13 -0.83 -2.90 -4.93
CA THR A 13 -1.63 -3.52 -6.00
C THR A 13 -2.43 -2.49 -6.82
N GLY A 14 -2.11 -1.20 -6.67
CA GLY A 14 -2.86 -0.07 -7.23
C GLY A 14 -2.71 1.21 -6.41
N THR A 15 -3.43 2.25 -6.81
CA THR A 15 -3.38 3.61 -6.21
C THR A 15 -4.46 3.86 -5.14
N VAL A 16 -5.24 2.84 -4.80
CA VAL A 16 -6.33 2.93 -3.82
C VAL A 16 -5.91 2.25 -2.51
N PHE A 17 -5.75 3.05 -1.46
CA PHE A 17 -5.21 2.63 -0.17
C PHE A 17 -6.25 2.70 0.94
N PRO A 18 -6.14 1.91 2.02
CA PRO A 18 -6.86 2.23 3.25
C PRO A 18 -6.39 3.59 3.77
N ARG A 19 -7.31 4.36 4.37
CA ARG A 19 -7.08 5.73 4.82
C ARG A 19 -5.84 5.88 5.69
N TRP A 20 -5.57 4.96 6.62
CA TRP A 20 -4.36 5.06 7.44
C TRP A 20 -3.07 5.07 6.61
N GLN A 21 -3.03 4.29 5.53
CA GLN A 21 -1.88 4.17 4.66
C GLN A 21 -1.80 5.38 3.74
N ALA A 22 -2.93 5.84 3.21
CA ALA A 22 -2.99 7.07 2.43
C ALA A 22 -2.48 8.27 3.25
N ASP A 23 -2.97 8.42 4.48
CA ASP A 23 -2.54 9.49 5.39
C ASP A 23 -1.03 9.43 5.68
N ALA A 24 -0.47 8.23 5.82
CA ALA A 24 0.97 8.05 6.02
C ALA A 24 1.78 8.44 4.78
N ILE A 25 1.36 8.01 3.58
CA ILE A 25 2.00 8.36 2.31
C ILE A 25 1.97 9.87 2.11
N THR A 26 0.80 10.50 2.26
CA THR A 26 0.66 11.96 2.11
C THR A 26 1.54 12.71 3.09
N LYS A 27 1.61 12.28 4.36
CA LYS A 27 2.51 12.88 5.35
C LYS A 27 3.97 12.74 4.95
N LEU A 28 4.41 11.58 4.47
CA LEU A 28 5.78 11.39 3.99
C LEU A 28 6.11 12.30 2.80
N LEU A 29 5.21 12.39 1.82
CA LEU A 29 5.35 13.27 0.65
C LEU A 29 5.38 14.76 1.01
N SER A 30 4.81 15.15 2.16
CA SER A 30 4.83 16.54 2.64
C SER A 30 6.16 16.97 3.29
N LEU A 31 7.09 16.04 3.53
CA LEU A 31 8.37 16.35 4.18
C LEU A 31 9.41 16.81 3.15
N GLU A 32 10.03 17.98 3.40
CA GLU A 32 10.98 18.65 2.50
C GLU A 32 12.17 17.79 2.03
N ARG A 33 12.53 16.76 2.79
CA ARG A 33 13.72 15.92 2.55
C ARG A 33 13.40 14.44 2.38
N VAL A 34 12.16 14.15 2.03
CA VAL A 34 11.68 12.80 1.76
C VAL A 34 11.06 12.79 0.37
N SER A 35 11.51 11.88 -0.48
CA SER A 35 10.94 11.71 -1.82
C SER A 35 10.57 10.26 -2.06
N CYS A 36 9.43 10.06 -2.73
CA CYS A 36 9.07 8.74 -3.24
C CYS A 36 9.79 8.55 -4.57
N GLY A 37 10.70 7.58 -4.60
CA GLY A 37 11.55 7.33 -5.77
C GLY A 37 10.99 6.31 -6.74
N LEU A 38 10.04 5.47 -6.31
CA LEU A 38 9.56 4.34 -7.10
C LEU A 38 8.23 3.79 -6.56
N LEU A 39 7.31 3.46 -7.48
CA LEU A 39 6.16 2.61 -7.23
C LEU A 39 6.41 1.22 -7.81
N ILE A 40 6.17 0.18 -7.03
CA ILE A 40 6.25 -1.22 -7.45
C ILE A 40 4.82 -1.76 -7.44
N VAL A 41 4.27 -1.97 -8.63
CA VAL A 41 2.89 -2.39 -8.81
C VAL A 41 2.83 -3.91 -8.91
N ASP A 42 2.22 -4.54 -7.93
CA ASP A 42 1.88 -5.95 -7.95
C ASP A 42 0.55 -6.13 -8.70
N ASP A 43 0.63 -6.63 -9.93
CA ASP A 43 -0.52 -6.90 -10.80
C ASP A 43 -1.06 -8.33 -10.66
N ASN A 44 -0.49 -9.13 -9.74
CA ASN A 44 -0.94 -10.49 -9.54
C ASN A 44 -2.38 -10.50 -9.00
N PRO A 45 -3.26 -11.34 -9.57
CA PRO A 45 -4.60 -11.51 -9.04
C PRO A 45 -4.52 -12.08 -7.61
N PRO A 46 -5.34 -11.58 -6.67
CA PRO A 46 -5.34 -12.10 -5.31
C PRO A 46 -5.64 -13.60 -5.33
N VAL A 47 -4.73 -14.40 -4.76
CA VAL A 47 -4.91 -15.85 -4.65
C VAL A 47 -5.97 -16.14 -3.60
N TYR A 48 -7.21 -16.36 -4.03
CA TYR A 48 -8.29 -16.80 -3.15
C TYR A 48 -8.15 -18.29 -2.82
N GLY A 49 -7.22 -18.62 -1.91
CA GLY A 49 -7.08 -19.99 -1.40
C GLY A 49 -8.33 -20.46 -0.64
N LYS A 50 -8.56 -21.78 -0.61
CA LYS A 50 -9.61 -22.41 0.22
C LYS A 50 -9.36 -22.06 1.69
N ARG A 51 -10.26 -21.24 2.26
CA ARG A 51 -10.14 -20.66 3.60
C ARG A 51 -10.30 -21.76 4.65
N LYS A 52 -9.29 -21.94 5.52
CA LYS A 52 -9.37 -22.87 6.65
C LYS A 52 -10.29 -22.30 7.73
N LEU A 53 -11.21 -23.12 8.24
CA LEU A 53 -12.23 -22.78 9.24
C LEU A 53 -11.65 -22.21 10.56
N LYS A 54 -10.35 -22.46 10.83
CA LYS A 54 -9.63 -22.05 12.05
C LYS A 54 -9.50 -20.53 12.25
N HIS A 55 -9.87 -19.71 11.26
CA HIS A 55 -9.72 -18.24 11.32
C HIS A 55 -11.06 -17.49 11.44
N LEU A 56 -12.14 -18.14 11.87
CA LEU A 56 -13.47 -17.53 11.89
C LEU A 56 -13.56 -16.28 12.79
N CYS A 57 -13.04 -16.36 14.02
CA CYS A 57 -13.03 -15.21 14.94
C CYS A 57 -12.19 -14.06 14.40
N TRP A 58 -11.03 -14.36 13.80
CA TRP A 58 -10.18 -13.37 13.16
C TRP A 58 -10.87 -12.69 11.97
N TYR A 59 -11.59 -13.46 11.17
CA TYR A 59 -12.38 -12.94 10.05
C TYR A 59 -13.53 -12.04 10.53
N ALA A 60 -14.28 -12.48 11.54
CA ALA A 60 -15.36 -11.68 12.11
C ALA A 60 -14.83 -10.36 12.68
N TYR A 61 -13.73 -10.41 13.42
CA TYR A 61 -13.05 -9.23 13.94
C TYR A 61 -12.62 -8.28 12.81
N ASN A 62 -11.90 -8.77 11.79
CA ASN A 62 -11.44 -7.93 10.68
C ASN A 62 -12.61 -7.30 9.93
N ARG A 63 -13.67 -8.07 9.67
CA ARG A 63 -14.85 -7.56 8.95
C ARG A 63 -15.59 -6.47 9.75
N ILE A 64 -15.68 -6.63 11.07
CA ILE A 64 -16.28 -5.61 11.95
C ILE A 64 -15.38 -4.37 12.01
N SER A 65 -14.08 -4.56 12.20
CA SER A 65 -13.09 -3.48 12.26
C SER A 65 -13.03 -2.68 10.95
N GLU A 66 -13.06 -3.36 9.79
CA GLU A 66 -13.12 -2.72 8.47
C GLU A 66 -14.38 -1.87 8.31
N LYS A 67 -15.53 -2.34 8.81
CA LYS A 67 -16.80 -1.64 8.70
C LYS A 67 -16.89 -0.43 9.62
N LEU A 68 -16.39 -0.56 10.84
CA LEU A 68 -16.55 0.47 11.88
C LEU A 68 -15.48 1.55 11.84
N SER A 69 -14.25 1.21 11.42
CA SER A 69 -13.15 2.15 11.51
C SER A 69 -12.98 2.99 10.25
N VAL A 70 -12.85 4.30 10.46
CA VAL A 70 -12.54 5.29 9.42
C VAL A 70 -11.19 4.97 8.75
N SER A 71 -10.26 4.33 9.46
CA SER A 71 -8.92 4.00 8.98
C SER A 71 -8.89 3.01 7.81
N PHE A 72 -9.93 2.15 7.66
CA PHE A 72 -10.02 1.18 6.57
C PHE A 72 -10.76 1.73 5.34
N LYS A 73 -11.36 2.92 5.42
CA LYS A 73 -12.01 3.55 4.26
C LYS A 73 -10.99 3.71 3.14
N LYS A 74 -11.39 3.33 1.93
CA LYS A 74 -10.54 3.44 0.75
C LYS A 74 -10.40 4.91 0.34
N VAL A 75 -9.17 5.30 0.01
CA VAL A 75 -8.79 6.63 -0.48
C VAL A 75 -7.95 6.43 -1.72
N ASP A 76 -8.29 7.15 -2.78
CA ASP A 76 -7.58 7.14 -4.04
C ASP A 76 -6.48 8.21 -4.02
N LEU A 77 -5.24 7.80 -4.28
CA LEU A 77 -4.06 8.68 -4.39
C LEU A 77 -3.49 8.73 -5.81
N THR A 78 -4.30 8.43 -6.83
CA THR A 78 -3.84 8.37 -8.22
C THR A 78 -3.15 9.67 -8.65
N LYS A 79 -3.68 10.84 -8.27
CA LYS A 79 -3.13 12.14 -8.67
C LYS A 79 -1.79 12.44 -8.00
N GLU A 80 -1.68 12.10 -6.72
CA GLU A 80 -0.47 12.32 -5.92
C GLU A 80 0.68 11.40 -6.37
N LEU A 81 0.34 10.23 -6.91
CA LEU A 81 1.31 9.22 -7.31
C LEU A 81 1.62 9.21 -8.82
N GLU A 82 0.89 9.97 -9.63
CA GLU A 82 1.03 10.00 -11.11
C GLU A 82 2.44 10.41 -11.57
N ALA A 83 3.08 11.33 -10.84
CA ALA A 83 4.41 11.83 -11.19
C ALA A 83 5.56 10.88 -10.80
N ILE A 84 5.29 9.81 -10.05
CA ILE A 84 6.32 8.91 -9.51
C ILE A 84 6.53 7.77 -10.51
N PRO A 85 7.78 7.44 -10.88
CA PRO A 85 8.05 6.33 -11.78
C PRO A 85 7.54 5.02 -11.19
N SER A 86 6.95 4.18 -12.04
CA SER A 86 6.39 2.89 -11.65
C SER A 86 7.04 1.73 -12.40
N MET A 87 7.10 0.57 -11.76
CA MET A 87 7.49 -0.70 -12.36
C MET A 87 6.55 -1.82 -11.90
N ILE A 88 6.41 -2.86 -12.71
CA ILE A 88 5.62 -4.05 -12.36
C ILE A 88 6.47 -4.96 -11.46
N CYS A 89 5.85 -5.55 -10.44
CA CYS A 89 6.48 -6.53 -9.58
C CYS A 89 6.77 -7.81 -10.38
N GLN A 90 8.04 -8.10 -10.60
CA GLN A 90 8.50 -9.36 -11.17
C GLN A 90 9.02 -10.21 -10.02
N THR A 91 8.48 -11.42 -9.87
CA THR A 91 9.03 -12.41 -8.94
C THR A 91 9.84 -13.41 -9.74
N ASP A 92 11.07 -13.68 -9.32
CA ASP A 92 11.85 -14.77 -9.88
C ASP A 92 11.20 -16.08 -9.42
N ALA A 93 10.42 -16.69 -10.30
CA ALA A 93 9.94 -18.05 -10.13
C ALA A 93 11.11 -19.03 -10.31
N THR A 94 12.08 -18.99 -9.41
CA THR A 94 13.01 -20.11 -9.20
C THR A 94 12.26 -21.18 -8.42
N GLU A 95 11.63 -22.09 -9.17
CA GLU A 95 11.30 -23.45 -8.70
C GLU A 95 12.55 -24.32 -8.58
#